data_AF-A0A0C5W5B7-F1
#
_entry.id   AF-A0A0C5W5B7-F1
#
_cell.length_a   1.000
_cell.length_b   1.000
_cell.length_c   1.000
_cell.angle_alpha   90.00
_cell.angle_beta   90.00
_cell.angle_gamma   90.00
#
_symmetry.space_group_name_H-M   'P 1'
#
loop_
_entity.id
_entity.type
_entity.pdbx_description
1 polymer ?
#
loop_
_entity_poly.entity_id
_entity_poly.type
_entity_poly.pdbx_seq_one_letter_code
_entity_poly.pdbx_strand_id
1 'polypeptide(L)'
;MTGNFFKLSVFVLIFISNLALSDETYLCTFGQQERVVSIIYQNQESKLPCEVRYKKEGTTETLWRATNKTGFCEEKAESFVQKQIDWGWRCSNMVSSSTPIVVNPGTPSDSEMDIYQLKVNFAQAMAAVSPFRVQTLMYVQDMGEFPKRLEDIGFEREQMRNSNRISDLKIDNGVIKIKGNKKLGENTTIILTPRFTLGGTTIEWSCSSNLNLLDQELCNYDQNAKFD
;
A
#
# COMPACT_ATOMS: atom_id res chain seq x y z
N MET A 1 -7.15 -75.73 8.75
CA MET A 1 -8.33 -74.85 8.63
C MET A 1 -7.99 -73.53 9.30
N THR A 2 -7.97 -72.47 8.50
CA THR A 2 -7.56 -71.11 8.82
C THR A 2 -8.65 -70.36 9.59
N GLY A 3 -8.26 -69.49 10.52
CA GLY A 3 -9.17 -68.50 11.11
C GLY A 3 -8.65 -67.84 12.38
N ASN A 4 -8.09 -66.63 12.26
CA ASN A 4 -8.76 -65.40 12.70
C ASN A 4 -7.80 -64.20 12.70
N PHE A 5 -8.25 -63.15 12.04
CA PHE A 5 -7.60 -61.86 11.88
C PHE A 5 -7.62 -61.06 13.18
N PHE A 6 -6.44 -60.75 13.73
CA PHE A 6 -6.29 -59.81 14.84
C PHE A 6 -6.16 -58.39 14.26
N LYS A 7 -7.26 -57.63 14.25
CA LYS A 7 -7.24 -56.19 14.01
C LYS A 7 -7.29 -55.46 15.35
N LEU A 8 -6.23 -54.78 15.76
CA LEU A 8 -6.27 -53.74 16.81
C LEU A 8 -5.26 -52.65 16.39
N SER A 9 -5.72 -51.66 15.62
CA SER A 9 -6.14 -50.34 16.12
C SER A 9 -4.96 -49.53 16.68
N VAL A 10 -4.25 -48.85 15.77
CA VAL A 10 -3.28 -47.81 16.10
C VAL A 10 -4.07 -46.53 16.41
N PHE A 11 -4.20 -46.18 17.69
CA PHE A 11 -4.72 -44.87 18.10
C PHE A 11 -3.62 -43.82 17.88
N VAL A 12 -3.58 -43.25 16.67
CA VAL A 12 -2.74 -42.08 16.37
C VAL A 12 -3.42 -40.87 17.02
N LEU A 13 -2.91 -40.46 18.19
CA LEU A 13 -3.22 -39.17 18.82
C LEU A 13 -2.59 -38.06 17.97
N ILE A 14 -3.34 -37.58 16.99
CA ILE A 14 -2.98 -36.39 16.21
C ILE A 14 -3.16 -35.18 17.14
N PHE A 15 -2.06 -34.65 17.66
CA PHE A 15 -2.04 -33.29 18.22
C PHE A 15 -2.30 -32.33 17.06
N ILE A 16 -3.55 -31.91 16.91
CA ILE A 16 -3.91 -30.85 15.98
C ILE A 16 -3.37 -29.56 16.59
N SER A 17 -2.18 -29.14 16.17
CA SER A 17 -1.68 -27.80 16.42
C SER A 17 -2.66 -26.84 15.76
N ASN A 18 -3.41 -26.09 16.58
CA ASN A 18 -4.24 -25.00 16.11
C ASN A 18 -3.33 -24.02 15.36
N LEU A 19 -3.48 -23.98 14.03
CA LEU A 19 -2.92 -22.93 13.20
C LEU A 19 -3.68 -21.66 13.55
N ALA A 20 -3.13 -20.92 14.52
CA ALA A 20 -3.55 -19.57 14.84
C ALA A 20 -3.23 -18.68 13.62
N LEU A 21 -4.26 -18.39 12.83
CA LEU A 21 -4.19 -17.44 11.73
C LEU A 21 -4.09 -16.03 12.31
N SER A 22 -3.04 -15.32 11.91
CA SER A 22 -2.88 -13.89 12.18
C SER A 22 -3.53 -13.13 11.06
N ASP A 23 -4.63 -12.44 11.36
CA ASP A 23 -5.45 -11.78 10.34
C ASP A 23 -4.96 -10.35 10.10
N GLU A 24 -4.63 -9.64 11.18
CA GLU A 24 -4.06 -8.30 11.15
C GLU A 24 -2.70 -8.32 11.83
N THR A 25 -1.65 -7.91 11.10
CA THR A 25 -0.29 -7.88 11.64
C THR A 25 0.28 -6.48 11.47
N TYR A 26 1.18 -6.04 12.34
CA TYR A 26 1.90 -4.78 12.24
C TYR A 26 3.39 -5.09 12.32
N LEU A 27 4.17 -4.63 11.34
CA LEU A 27 5.63 -4.63 11.41
C LEU A 27 6.12 -3.26 11.84
N CYS A 28 6.85 -3.21 12.95
CA CYS A 28 7.52 -2.04 13.47
C CYS A 28 9.04 -2.18 13.28
N THR A 29 9.68 -1.16 12.71
CA THR A 29 11.11 -1.13 12.39
C THR A 29 11.83 0.03 13.08
N PHE A 30 13.06 -0.22 13.53
CA PHE A 30 13.97 0.81 14.04
C PHE A 30 15.41 0.44 13.67
N GLY A 31 15.98 1.13 12.68
CA GLY A 31 17.25 0.74 12.08
C GLY A 31 17.14 -0.65 11.44
N GLN A 32 17.89 -1.63 11.96
CA GLN A 32 17.85 -3.03 11.51
C GLN A 32 17.00 -3.94 12.43
N GLN A 33 16.34 -3.38 13.43
CA GLN A 33 15.53 -4.14 14.37
C GLN A 33 14.08 -4.22 13.90
N GLU A 34 13.47 -5.39 14.09
CA GLU A 34 12.07 -5.67 13.73
C GLU A 34 11.27 -6.14 14.94
N ARG A 35 10.01 -5.71 14.97
CA ARG A 35 9.01 -6.04 15.97
C ARG A 35 7.69 -6.31 15.26
N VAL A 36 6.99 -7.38 15.63
CA VAL A 36 5.73 -7.75 15.00
C VAL A 36 4.62 -7.77 16.03
N VAL A 37 3.52 -7.07 15.78
CA VAL A 37 2.28 -7.13 16.59
C VAL A 37 1.22 -7.84 15.76
N SER A 38 0.61 -8.90 16.24
CA SER A 38 -0.32 -9.73 15.48
C SER A 38 -1.64 -9.91 16.23
N ILE A 39 -2.76 -9.77 15.53
CA ILE A 39 -4.09 -10.11 16.04
C ILE A 39 -4.46 -11.49 15.49
N ILE A 40 -4.72 -12.42 16.40
CA ILE A 40 -5.12 -13.78 16.09
C ILE A 40 -6.60 -13.94 16.39
N TYR A 41 -7.41 -14.31 15.40
CA TYR A 41 -8.80 -14.73 15.61
C TYR A 41 -8.91 -16.25 15.55
N GLN A 42 -9.69 -16.85 16.45
CA GLN A 42 -10.02 -18.29 16.34
C GLN A 42 -11.15 -18.53 15.35
N ASN A 43 -12.02 -17.55 15.12
CA ASN A 43 -13.09 -17.59 14.14
C ASN A 43 -13.14 -16.26 13.38
N GLN A 44 -13.02 -16.33 12.05
CA GLN A 44 -12.91 -15.16 11.18
C GLN A 44 -14.22 -14.40 10.96
N GLU A 45 -15.38 -15.06 11.10
CA GLU A 45 -16.68 -14.40 10.93
C GLU A 45 -17.08 -13.59 12.16
N SER A 46 -16.88 -14.17 13.34
CA SER A 46 -17.24 -13.55 14.63
C SER A 46 -16.12 -12.67 15.21
N LYS A 47 -14.90 -12.78 14.68
CA LYS A 47 -13.67 -12.16 15.21
C LYS A 47 -13.43 -12.44 16.70
N LEU A 48 -13.93 -13.58 17.18
CA LEU A 48 -13.89 -13.97 18.59
C LEU A 48 -13.72 -15.50 18.71
N PRO A 49 -13.09 -15.98 19.79
CA PRO A 49 -12.17 -15.25 20.68
C PRO A 49 -10.93 -14.74 19.92
N CYS A 50 -10.30 -13.68 20.43
CA CYS A 50 -9.14 -13.03 19.83
C CYS A 50 -7.95 -12.92 20.79
N GLU A 51 -6.73 -12.88 20.24
CA GLU A 51 -5.48 -12.65 20.98
C GLU A 51 -4.62 -11.58 20.29
N VAL A 52 -3.92 -10.76 21.05
CA VAL A 52 -2.85 -9.89 20.54
C VAL A 52 -1.50 -10.48 20.94
N ARG A 53 -0.68 -10.79 19.96
CA ARG A 53 0.67 -11.35 20.13
C ARG A 53 1.71 -10.33 19.71
N TYR A 54 2.86 -10.35 20.38
CA TYR A 54 3.98 -9.49 20.08
C TYR A 54 5.25 -10.32 19.95
N LYS A 55 5.99 -10.11 18.87
CA LYS A 55 7.25 -10.78 18.59
C LYS A 55 8.38 -9.76 18.54
N LYS A 56 9.44 -10.02 19.30
CA LYS A 56 10.68 -9.25 19.34
C LYS A 56 11.86 -10.21 19.47
N GLU A 57 12.91 -10.02 18.67
CA GLU A 57 14.15 -10.81 18.78
C GLU A 57 13.89 -12.33 18.74
N GLY A 58 12.93 -12.76 17.90
CA GLY A 58 12.54 -14.17 17.77
C GLY A 58 11.63 -14.70 18.88
N THR A 59 11.48 -13.99 20.01
CA THR A 59 10.58 -14.36 21.10
C THR A 59 9.18 -13.83 20.86
N THR A 60 8.15 -14.66 21.09
CA THR A 60 6.74 -14.27 20.94
C THR A 60 6.03 -14.33 22.28
N GLU A 61 5.33 -13.27 22.65
CA GLU A 61 4.49 -13.18 23.85
C GLU A 61 3.04 -12.85 23.48
N THR A 62 2.09 -13.31 24.30
CA THR A 62 0.67 -12.90 24.19
C THR A 62 0.40 -11.78 25.16
N LEU A 63 0.06 -10.60 24.65
CA LEU A 63 -0.17 -9.41 25.45
C LEU A 63 -1.61 -9.33 25.98
N TRP A 64 -2.58 -9.67 25.13
CA TRP A 64 -4.00 -9.60 25.47
C TRP A 64 -4.80 -10.74 24.85
N ARG A 65 -5.94 -11.07 25.48
CA ARG A 65 -6.94 -12.01 24.97
C ARG A 65 -8.34 -11.51 25.29
N ALA A 66 -9.31 -11.76 24.41
CA ALA A 66 -10.72 -11.56 24.67
C ALA A 66 -11.55 -12.71 24.11
N THR A 67 -12.60 -13.10 24.83
CA THR A 67 -13.45 -14.23 24.43
C THR A 67 -14.81 -13.83 23.86
N ASN A 68 -15.32 -12.66 24.23
CA ASN A 68 -16.69 -12.26 23.94
C ASN A 68 -16.85 -10.75 23.67
N LYS A 69 -15.77 -10.03 23.40
CA LYS A 69 -15.80 -8.58 23.16
C LYS A 69 -15.13 -8.25 21.83
N THR A 70 -15.93 -8.15 20.78
CA THR A 70 -15.49 -7.73 19.44
C THR A 70 -14.84 -6.34 19.51
N GLY A 71 -13.79 -6.10 18.71
CA GLY A 71 -13.06 -4.84 18.69
C GLY A 71 -12.03 -4.67 19.81
N PHE A 72 -12.00 -5.56 20.82
CA PHE A 72 -11.05 -5.42 21.93
C PHE A 72 -9.60 -5.63 21.51
N CYS A 73 -9.32 -6.62 20.65
CA CYS A 73 -7.95 -6.92 20.26
C CYS A 73 -7.40 -5.88 19.28
N GLU A 74 -8.26 -5.35 18.42
CA GLU A 74 -7.99 -4.27 17.48
C GLU A 74 -7.61 -2.99 18.23
N GLU A 75 -8.44 -2.56 19.18
CA GLU A 75 -8.17 -1.39 20.03
C GLU A 75 -6.84 -1.53 20.80
N LYS A 76 -6.55 -2.73 21.35
CA LYS A 76 -5.32 -2.98 22.08
C LYS A 76 -4.08 -3.06 21.19
N ALA A 77 -4.20 -3.64 20.00
CA ALA A 77 -3.12 -3.69 19.03
C ALA A 77 -2.77 -2.28 18.54
N GLU A 78 -3.77 -1.47 18.14
CA GLU A 78 -3.56 -0.09 17.69
C GLU A 78 -2.92 0.77 18.80
N SER A 79 -3.45 0.69 20.03
CA SER A 79 -2.88 1.43 21.16
C SER A 79 -1.44 1.03 21.45
N PHE A 80 -1.10 -0.26 21.29
CA PHE A 80 0.26 -0.72 21.51
C PHE A 80 1.20 -0.32 20.36
N VAL A 81 0.73 -0.37 19.11
CA VAL A 81 1.46 0.14 17.94
C VAL A 81 1.76 1.63 18.09
N GLN A 82 0.80 2.41 18.57
CA GLN A 82 1.02 3.84 18.83
C GLN A 82 2.14 4.06 19.86
N LYS A 83 2.21 3.24 20.92
CA LYS A 83 3.34 3.31 21.86
C LYS A 83 4.69 2.98 21.22
N GLN A 84 4.73 2.02 20.29
CA GLN A 84 5.96 1.74 19.53
C GLN A 84 6.38 2.97 18.72
N ILE A 85 5.42 3.65 18.07
CA ILE A 85 5.66 4.89 17.34
C ILE A 85 6.18 6.00 18.26
N ASP A 86 5.56 6.17 19.42
CA ASP A 86 6.01 7.15 20.42
C ASP A 86 7.42 6.84 20.95
N TRP A 87 7.83 5.57 20.92
CA TRP A 87 9.20 5.13 21.22
C TRP A 87 10.16 5.21 20.03
N GLY A 88 9.74 5.80 18.91
CA GLY A 88 10.55 6.06 17.72
C GLY A 88 10.51 4.97 16.65
N TRP A 89 9.67 3.95 16.79
CA TRP A 89 9.55 2.87 15.81
C TRP A 89 8.65 3.28 14.64
N ARG A 90 8.99 2.81 13.43
CA ARG A 90 8.17 3.00 12.24
C ARG A 90 7.32 1.77 12.02
N CYS A 91 6.00 1.88 12.19
CA CYS A 91 5.08 0.76 12.12
C CYS A 91 4.16 0.80 10.89
N SER A 92 3.92 -0.35 10.27
CA SER A 92 3.02 -0.55 9.12
C SER A 92 2.15 -1.79 9.32
N ASN A 93 0.87 -1.75 8.93
CA ASN A 93 -0.03 -2.91 9.04
C ASN A 93 0.20 -3.86 7.86
N MET A 94 0.72 -5.04 8.14
CA MET A 94 0.82 -6.18 7.23
C MET A 94 -0.44 -7.03 7.33
N VAL A 95 -1.50 -6.68 6.61
CA VAL A 95 -2.63 -7.61 6.46
C VAL A 95 -2.11 -8.86 5.74
N SER A 96 -2.00 -9.97 6.48
CA SER A 96 -1.53 -11.24 5.93
C SER A 96 -2.72 -11.97 5.31
N SER A 97 -2.86 -11.77 3.99
CA SER A 97 -3.63 -12.64 3.11
C SER A 97 -3.26 -14.11 3.35
N SER A 98 -4.07 -14.81 4.15
CA SER A 98 -3.99 -16.26 4.29
C SER A 98 -5.36 -16.88 4.52
N THR A 99 -6.22 -16.77 3.51
CA THR A 99 -7.05 -17.94 3.17
C THR A 99 -6.16 -18.85 2.32
N PRO A 100 -6.11 -20.17 2.54
CA PRO A 100 -5.48 -21.07 1.58
C PRO A 100 -6.17 -20.88 0.23
N ILE A 101 -5.45 -20.28 -0.71
CA ILE A 101 -5.90 -20.09 -2.08
C ILE A 101 -6.01 -21.49 -2.67
N VAL A 102 -7.21 -22.06 -2.68
CA VAL A 102 -7.56 -23.04 -3.70
C VAL A 102 -7.48 -22.26 -5.01
N VAL A 103 -6.32 -22.36 -5.67
CA VAL A 103 -6.10 -21.78 -6.99
C VAL A 103 -7.02 -22.52 -7.95
N ASN A 104 -8.25 -22.02 -8.11
CA ASN A 104 -9.02 -22.27 -9.31
C ASN A 104 -8.61 -21.21 -10.33
N PRO A 105 -8.12 -21.61 -11.52
CA PRO A 105 -7.76 -20.67 -12.57
C PRO A 105 -9.05 -20.09 -13.14
N GLY A 106 -9.40 -18.89 -12.69
CA GLY A 106 -10.50 -18.11 -13.26
C GLY A 106 -11.26 -17.35 -12.20
N THR A 107 -11.02 -16.03 -12.19
CA THR A 107 -11.85 -14.91 -11.66
C THR A 107 -11.17 -14.17 -10.50
N PRO A 108 -10.57 -12.98 -10.75
CA PRO A 108 -10.07 -12.10 -9.70
C PRO A 108 -11.23 -11.60 -8.82
N SER A 109 -11.04 -11.58 -7.50
CA SER A 109 -12.02 -11.03 -6.56
C SER A 109 -12.17 -9.51 -6.73
N ASP A 110 -13.37 -8.99 -6.53
CA ASP A 110 -13.76 -7.60 -6.87
C ASP A 110 -12.87 -6.53 -6.21
N SER A 111 -12.39 -6.76 -4.98
CA SER A 111 -11.53 -5.81 -4.24
C SER A 111 -10.09 -5.75 -4.77
N GLU A 112 -9.56 -6.87 -5.27
CA GLU A 112 -8.22 -6.93 -5.86
C GLU A 112 -8.22 -6.33 -7.28
N MET A 113 -9.33 -6.49 -8.00
CA MET A 113 -9.56 -5.87 -9.31
C MET A 113 -9.58 -4.33 -9.21
N ASP A 114 -10.19 -3.77 -8.17
CA ASP A 114 -10.27 -2.32 -7.96
C ASP A 114 -8.90 -1.66 -7.73
N ILE A 115 -8.01 -2.31 -6.97
CA ILE A 115 -6.66 -1.81 -6.72
C ILE A 115 -5.83 -1.82 -8.00
N TYR A 116 -5.91 -2.91 -8.77
CA TYR A 116 -5.22 -3.00 -10.06
C TYR A 116 -5.70 -1.91 -11.01
N GLN A 117 -7.02 -1.70 -11.10
CA GLN A 117 -7.58 -0.62 -11.91
C GLN A 117 -7.07 0.74 -11.42
N LEU A 118 -7.01 0.99 -10.11
CA LEU A 118 -6.47 2.25 -9.60
C LEU A 118 -5.00 2.46 -9.99
N LYS A 119 -4.15 1.43 -9.92
CA LYS A 119 -2.75 1.49 -10.36
C LYS A 119 -2.65 1.82 -11.85
N VAL A 120 -3.44 1.17 -12.70
CA VAL A 120 -3.49 1.45 -14.14
C VAL A 120 -3.94 2.89 -14.40
N ASN A 121 -4.98 3.34 -13.70
CA ASN A 121 -5.54 4.66 -13.87
C ASN A 121 -4.54 5.75 -13.45
N PHE A 122 -3.79 5.51 -12.39
CA PHE A 122 -2.70 6.37 -11.95
C PHE A 122 -1.57 6.42 -12.97
N ALA A 123 -1.10 5.26 -13.45
CA ALA A 123 -0.05 5.19 -14.48
C ALA A 123 -0.47 5.92 -15.76
N GLN A 124 -1.73 5.78 -16.20
CA GLN A 124 -2.28 6.51 -17.34
C GLN A 124 -2.32 8.02 -17.10
N ALA A 125 -2.71 8.46 -15.89
CA ALA A 125 -2.68 9.88 -15.54
C ALA A 125 -1.24 10.43 -15.58
N MET A 126 -0.26 9.68 -15.08
CA MET A 126 1.16 10.05 -15.13
C MET A 126 1.68 10.12 -16.57
N ALA A 127 1.32 9.16 -17.42
CA ALA A 127 1.69 9.18 -18.84
C ALA A 127 1.08 10.37 -19.59
N ALA A 128 -0.17 10.74 -19.27
CA ALA A 128 -0.82 11.93 -19.81
C ALA A 128 -0.12 13.23 -19.38
N VAL A 129 0.63 13.21 -18.27
CA VAL A 129 1.35 14.38 -17.77
C VAL A 129 2.75 14.52 -18.38
N SER A 130 3.28 13.49 -19.05
CA SER A 130 4.61 13.51 -19.67
C SER A 130 4.87 14.72 -20.58
N PRO A 131 3.95 15.16 -21.46
CA PRO A 131 4.18 16.34 -22.30
C PRO A 131 4.45 17.62 -21.51
N PHE A 132 3.81 17.81 -20.35
CA PHE A 132 4.03 19.00 -19.51
C PHE A 132 5.41 18.99 -18.87
N ARG A 133 5.93 17.81 -18.48
CA ARG A 133 7.29 17.68 -17.94
C ARG A 133 8.32 18.04 -19.01
N VAL A 134 8.12 17.58 -20.23
CA VAL A 134 9.00 17.88 -21.37
C VAL A 134 8.95 19.37 -21.71
N GLN A 135 7.76 19.96 -21.83
CA GLN A 135 7.63 21.38 -22.15
C GLN A 135 8.13 22.28 -21.02
N THR A 136 7.97 21.88 -19.76
CA THR A 136 8.61 22.56 -18.63
C THR A 136 10.13 22.54 -18.73
N LEU A 137 10.73 21.41 -19.10
CA LEU A 137 12.17 21.32 -19.32
C LEU A 137 12.63 22.25 -20.44
N MET A 138 11.93 22.28 -21.57
CA MET A 138 12.24 23.17 -22.69
C MET A 138 12.15 24.64 -22.26
N TYR A 139 11.06 25.03 -21.57
CA TYR A 139 10.91 26.39 -21.06
C TYR A 139 12.05 26.79 -20.12
N VAL A 140 12.45 25.89 -19.23
CA VAL A 140 13.57 26.14 -18.30
C VAL A 140 14.90 26.27 -19.04
N GLN A 141 15.13 25.50 -20.11
CA GLN A 141 16.32 25.62 -20.94
C GLN A 141 16.38 26.98 -21.67
N ASP A 142 15.24 27.48 -22.12
CA ASP A 142 15.16 28.75 -22.86
C ASP A 142 15.15 29.98 -21.95
N MET A 143 14.46 29.90 -20.81
CA MET A 143 14.18 31.05 -19.93
C MET A 143 15.05 31.07 -18.67
N GLY A 144 15.66 29.94 -18.29
CA GLY A 144 16.45 29.80 -17.06
C GLY A 144 15.64 29.80 -15.76
N GLU A 145 14.31 29.85 -15.84
CA GLU A 145 13.39 29.80 -14.70
C GLU A 145 12.22 28.84 -14.95
N PHE A 146 11.53 28.42 -13.89
CA PHE A 146 10.35 27.57 -14.02
C PHE A 146 9.12 28.38 -14.49
N PRO A 147 8.25 27.78 -15.31
CA PRO A 147 7.01 28.42 -15.74
C PRO A 147 6.10 28.68 -14.55
N LYS A 148 5.46 29.85 -14.53
CA LYS A 148 4.56 30.25 -13.43
C LYS A 148 3.18 29.67 -13.61
N ARG A 149 2.77 29.44 -14.86
CA ARG A 149 1.44 28.96 -15.25
C ARG A 149 1.53 28.04 -16.46
N LEU A 150 0.40 27.41 -16.80
CA LEU A 150 0.32 26.43 -17.88
C LEU A 150 0.50 27.07 -19.27
N GLU A 151 0.03 28.30 -19.42
CA GLU A 151 0.08 29.06 -20.66
C GLU A 151 1.52 29.45 -21.04
N ASP A 152 2.41 29.56 -20.05
CA ASP A 152 3.82 29.88 -20.27
C ASP A 152 4.53 28.77 -21.08
N ILE A 153 3.98 27.54 -21.06
CA ILE A 153 4.47 26.39 -21.82
C ILE A 153 3.55 25.99 -22.99
N GLY A 154 2.70 26.92 -23.44
CA GLY A 154 1.90 26.76 -24.66
C GLY A 154 0.67 25.86 -24.53
N PHE A 155 0.22 25.58 -23.29
CA PHE A 155 -0.98 24.80 -23.04
C PHE A 155 -2.09 25.65 -22.44
N GLU A 156 -3.33 25.31 -22.81
CA GLU A 156 -4.52 25.94 -22.22
C GLU A 156 -5.19 24.99 -21.23
N ARG A 157 -5.66 25.54 -20.11
CA ARG A 157 -6.32 24.75 -19.07
C ARG A 157 -7.57 24.01 -19.57
N GLU A 158 -8.29 24.57 -20.52
CA GLU A 158 -9.51 23.97 -21.07
C GLU A 158 -9.22 22.68 -21.88
N GLN A 159 -8.03 22.59 -22.50
CA GLN A 159 -7.60 21.38 -23.21
C GLN A 159 -7.40 20.20 -22.23
N MET A 160 -7.20 20.48 -20.94
CA MET A 160 -6.93 19.47 -19.92
C MET A 160 -8.20 18.81 -19.38
N ARG A 161 -9.35 19.49 -19.50
CA ARG A 161 -10.64 19.01 -18.99
C ARG A 161 -11.22 17.86 -19.81
N ASN A 162 -10.68 17.61 -21.01
CA ASN A 162 -11.10 16.52 -21.90
C ASN A 162 -10.40 15.19 -21.59
N SER A 163 -9.53 15.14 -20.57
CA SER A 163 -8.89 13.89 -20.15
C SER A 163 -9.89 12.93 -19.50
N ASN A 164 -9.80 11.66 -19.86
CA ASN A 164 -10.62 10.61 -19.29
C ASN A 164 -10.20 10.20 -17.85
N ARG A 165 -9.11 10.76 -17.30
CA ARG A 165 -8.61 10.49 -15.92
C ARG A 165 -8.36 11.74 -15.07
N ILE A 166 -8.07 12.87 -15.71
CA ILE A 166 -7.68 14.12 -15.04
C ILE A 166 -8.85 15.10 -15.16
N SER A 167 -9.26 15.69 -14.05
CA SER A 167 -10.31 16.71 -14.02
C SER A 167 -9.76 18.13 -14.12
N ASP A 168 -8.53 18.35 -13.66
CA ASP A 168 -7.85 19.64 -13.69
C ASP A 168 -6.33 19.46 -13.64
N LEU A 169 -5.60 20.37 -14.28
CA LEU A 169 -4.14 20.44 -14.23
C LEU A 169 -3.71 21.90 -14.14
N LYS A 170 -2.77 22.18 -13.24
CA LYS A 170 -2.20 23.52 -13.05
C LYS A 170 -0.70 23.46 -12.90
N ILE A 171 -0.04 24.54 -13.31
CA ILE A 171 1.37 24.79 -13.03
C ILE A 171 1.46 26.02 -12.12
N ASP A 172 2.34 25.93 -11.12
CA ASP A 172 2.62 26.98 -10.15
C ASP A 172 4.13 26.94 -9.84
N ASN A 173 4.89 27.84 -10.47
CA ASN A 173 6.36 27.90 -10.39
C ASN A 173 7.03 26.53 -10.67
N GLY A 174 6.64 25.90 -11.78
CA GLY A 174 7.12 24.59 -12.21
C GLY A 174 6.47 23.40 -11.51
N VAL A 175 5.79 23.60 -10.38
CA VAL A 175 5.06 22.53 -9.69
C VAL A 175 3.80 22.20 -10.48
N ILE A 176 3.69 20.96 -10.94
CA ILE A 176 2.52 20.45 -11.66
C ILE A 176 1.55 19.84 -10.65
N LYS A 177 0.34 20.39 -10.54
CA LYS A 177 -0.74 19.91 -9.66
C LYS A 177 -1.86 19.32 -10.52
N ILE A 178 -2.17 18.06 -10.29
CA ILE A 178 -3.15 17.28 -11.06
C ILE A 178 -4.28 16.89 -10.13
N LYS A 179 -5.53 17.06 -10.58
CA LYS A 179 -6.72 16.54 -9.90
C LYS A 179 -7.30 15.36 -10.69
N GLY A 180 -7.60 14.27 -9.99
CA GLY A 180 -8.28 13.11 -10.56
C GLY A 180 -9.76 13.38 -10.86
N ASN A 181 -10.31 12.59 -11.77
CA ASN A 181 -11.76 12.49 -11.97
C ASN A 181 -12.30 11.21 -11.30
N LYS A 182 -13.58 10.87 -11.53
CA LYS A 182 -14.22 9.65 -10.99
C LYS A 182 -13.41 8.37 -11.16
N LYS A 183 -12.69 8.20 -12.28
CA LYS A 183 -11.94 6.98 -12.54
C LYS A 183 -10.59 6.92 -11.80
N LEU A 184 -10.02 8.09 -11.48
CA LEU A 184 -8.78 8.19 -10.69
C LEU A 184 -9.06 8.42 -9.19
N GLY A 185 -10.30 8.77 -8.85
CA GLY A 185 -10.74 9.27 -7.55
C GLY A 185 -10.99 10.77 -7.62
N GLU A 186 -12.22 11.23 -7.32
CA GLU A 186 -12.61 12.65 -7.42
C GLU A 186 -11.81 13.56 -6.49
N ASN A 187 -11.28 13.00 -5.40
CA ASN A 187 -10.44 13.71 -4.42
C ASN A 187 -8.96 13.46 -4.63
N THR A 188 -8.57 12.71 -5.66
CA THR A 188 -7.17 12.41 -5.94
C THR A 188 -6.44 13.67 -6.34
N THR A 189 -5.33 13.95 -5.67
CA THR A 189 -4.41 15.01 -6.01
C THR A 189 -3.02 14.42 -6.17
N ILE A 190 -2.40 14.66 -7.32
CA ILE A 190 -1.02 14.30 -7.62
C ILE A 190 -0.22 15.58 -7.80
N ILE A 191 0.94 15.68 -7.16
CA ILE A 191 1.81 16.85 -7.20
C ILE A 191 3.18 16.40 -7.70
N LEU A 192 3.65 17.01 -8.77
CA LEU A 192 4.99 16.82 -9.30
C LEU A 192 5.81 18.07 -9.02
N THR A 193 6.83 17.92 -8.18
CA THR A 193 7.72 19.02 -7.79
C THR A 193 9.05 18.87 -8.53
N PRO A 194 9.40 19.83 -9.40
CA PRO A 194 10.68 19.78 -10.09
C PRO A 194 11.81 20.21 -9.14
N ARG A 195 12.98 19.63 -9.33
CA ARG A 195 14.21 20.03 -8.67
C ARG A 195 15.36 20.02 -9.68
N PHE A 196 16.11 21.11 -9.70
CA PHE A 196 17.36 21.15 -10.45
C PHE A 196 18.38 20.17 -9.88
N THR A 197 18.98 19.37 -10.76
CA THR A 197 20.10 18.49 -10.44
C THR A 197 21.27 18.77 -11.38
N LEU A 198 22.44 18.22 -11.06
CA LEU A 198 23.67 18.37 -11.86
C LEU A 198 23.98 19.83 -12.21
N GLY A 199 23.87 20.73 -11.22
CA GLY A 199 24.17 22.16 -11.40
C GLY A 199 23.15 22.92 -12.26
N GLY A 200 21.92 22.42 -12.39
CA GLY A 200 20.86 23.07 -13.18
C GLY A 200 20.73 22.55 -14.61
N THR A 201 21.55 21.57 -15.00
CA THR A 201 21.53 20.98 -16.35
C THR A 201 20.39 19.98 -16.54
N THR A 202 19.87 19.42 -15.45
CA THR A 202 18.80 18.42 -15.47
C THR A 202 17.72 18.77 -14.45
N ILE A 203 16.49 18.28 -14.68
CA ILE A 203 15.37 18.39 -13.76
C ILE A 203 14.95 16.98 -13.32
N GLU A 204 15.03 16.72 -12.03
CA GLU A 204 14.39 15.56 -11.41
C GLU A 204 13.00 15.94 -10.88
N TRP A 205 12.07 15.00 -10.92
CA TRP A 205 10.69 15.23 -10.49
C TRP A 205 10.37 14.35 -9.28
N SER A 206 9.99 14.99 -8.19
CA SER A 206 9.43 14.30 -7.02
C SER A 206 7.90 14.22 -7.19
N CYS A 207 7.34 13.02 -7.09
CA CYS A 207 5.91 12.79 -7.10
C CYS A 207 5.39 12.64 -5.68
N SER A 208 4.28 13.30 -5.36
CA SER A 208 3.48 13.02 -4.17
C SER A 208 2.00 12.92 -4.53
N SER A 209 1.26 12.11 -3.78
CA SER A 209 -0.18 11.91 -3.99
C SER A 209 -0.87 11.67 -2.67
N ASN A 210 -2.15 12.02 -2.58
CA ASN A 210 -3.00 11.64 -1.43
C ASN A 210 -3.62 10.24 -1.60
N LEU A 211 -3.35 9.55 -2.71
CA LEU A 211 -3.70 8.15 -2.87
C LEU A 211 -2.70 7.27 -2.13
N ASN A 212 -3.20 6.56 -1.12
CA ASN A 212 -2.46 5.50 -0.45
C ASN A 212 -3.04 4.15 -0.90
N LEU A 213 -2.24 3.35 -1.59
CA LEU A 213 -2.60 1.98 -1.96
C LEU A 213 -1.78 1.04 -1.11
N LEU A 214 -2.42 0.36 -0.14
CA LEU A 214 -1.91 -0.82 0.59
C LEU A 214 -0.37 -0.90 0.63
N ASP A 215 0.25 0.05 1.34
CA ASP A 215 1.69 0.14 1.63
C ASP A 215 2.65 0.41 0.45
N GLN A 216 2.14 0.77 -0.73
CA GLN A 216 2.94 1.19 -1.88
C GLN A 216 2.55 2.61 -2.31
N GLU A 217 3.44 3.57 -2.10
CA GLU A 217 3.29 4.91 -2.67
C GLU A 217 3.26 4.79 -4.21
N LEU A 218 2.13 5.13 -4.82
CA LEU A 218 1.96 5.13 -6.28
C LEU A 218 3.02 5.97 -7.00
N CYS A 219 3.53 6.99 -6.32
CA CYS A 219 4.60 7.86 -6.79
C CYS A 219 6.00 7.21 -6.82
N ASN A 220 6.18 6.04 -6.17
CA ASN A 220 7.45 5.31 -6.16
C ASN A 220 7.53 4.24 -7.27
N TYR A 221 6.58 4.22 -8.21
CA TYR A 221 6.57 3.24 -9.30
C TYR A 221 7.79 3.39 -10.22
N ASP A 222 8.22 4.62 -10.53
CA ASP A 222 9.39 4.88 -11.39
C ASP A 222 10.72 4.43 -10.76
N GLN A 223 10.84 4.41 -9.42
CA GLN A 223 12.08 3.97 -8.74
C GLN A 223 12.26 2.45 -8.72
N ASN A 224 11.18 1.69 -8.94
CA ASN A 224 11.19 0.22 -8.89
C ASN A 224 11.20 -0.43 -10.28
N ALA A 225 11.12 0.36 -11.36
CA ALA A 225 11.37 -0.12 -12.72
C ALA A 225 12.87 -0.36 -12.91
N LYS A 226 13.38 -1.45 -12.32
CA LYS A 226 14.67 -2.01 -12.72
C LYS A 226 14.49 -2.58 -14.13
N PHE A 227 15.20 -2.00 -15.09
CA PHE A 227 15.48 -2.68 -16.35
C PHE A 227 16.63 -3.65 -16.04
N ASP A 228 16.28 -4.93 -15.83
CA ASP A 228 17.26 -6.02 -15.88
C ASP A 228 17.73 -6.25 -17.32
#